data_AF-A0A848DRA0-F1
#
_entry.id   AF-A0A848DRA0-F1
#
_cell.length_a   1.000
_cell.length_b   1.000
_cell.length_c   1.000
_cell.angle_alpha   90.00
_cell.angle_beta   90.00
_cell.angle_gamma   90.00
#
_symmetry.space_group_name_H-M   'P 1'
#
loop_
_entity.id
_entity.type
_entity.pdbx_description
1 polymer ?
#
loop_
_entity_poly.entity_id
_entity_poly.type
_entity_poly.pdbx_seq_one_letter_code
_entity_poly.pdbx_strand_id
1 'polypeptide(L)'
;MDHRVAQVRITELRGGSSQVELGLTGGTVVSARPSDAVALPLHAGVGIWAEDTVLGVAEGVRTRAPRAPPRTPVRPGPPTTRSWLGFAAS
;
A
#
# COMPACT_ATOMS: atom_id res chain seq x y z
N MET A 1 19.08 -2.61 -19.99
CA MET A 1 19.45 -3.29 -18.72
C MET A 1 18.20 -3.37 -17.88
N ASP A 2 17.52 -4.52 -17.89
CA ASP A 2 16.28 -4.77 -17.12
C ASP A 2 16.63 -5.23 -15.70
N HIS A 3 16.79 -4.27 -14.78
CA HIS A 3 16.94 -4.59 -13.37
C HIS A 3 15.56 -4.69 -12.73
N ARG A 4 15.15 -5.90 -12.32
CA ARG A 4 13.94 -6.11 -11.51
C ARG A 4 14.27 -5.96 -10.03
N VAL A 5 13.35 -5.34 -9.29
CA VAL A 5 13.38 -5.27 -7.83
C VAL A 5 13.20 -6.68 -7.27
N ALA A 6 14.09 -7.08 -6.35
CA ALA A 6 14.04 -8.40 -5.72
C ALA A 6 13.69 -8.31 -4.24
N GLN A 7 14.14 -7.26 -3.54
CA GLN A 7 13.89 -7.08 -2.11
C GLN A 7 14.11 -5.61 -1.70
N VAL A 8 13.44 -5.14 -0.66
CA VAL A 8 13.82 -3.87 0.01
C VAL A 8 14.15 -4.14 1.47
N ARG A 9 15.20 -3.46 1.94
CA ARG A 9 15.62 -3.48 3.34
C ARG A 9 15.79 -2.06 3.85
N ILE A 10 15.01 -1.70 4.86
CA ILE A 10 15.16 -0.44 5.58
C ILE A 10 16.18 -0.65 6.70
N THR A 11 17.36 -0.06 6.57
CA THR A 11 18.53 -0.36 7.41
C THR A 11 18.80 0.69 8.48
N GLU A 12 18.53 1.99 8.24
CA GLU A 12 18.85 3.02 9.24
C GLU A 12 17.94 4.27 9.20
N LEU A 13 17.61 4.79 10.38
CA LEU A 13 17.08 6.14 10.61
C LEU A 13 18.09 6.94 11.43
N ARG A 14 18.89 7.82 10.80
CA ARG A 14 19.86 8.68 11.49
C ARG A 14 19.59 10.16 11.20
N GLY A 15 19.41 10.97 12.25
CA GLY A 15 19.42 12.44 12.16
C GLY A 15 18.37 13.06 11.22
N GLY A 16 17.17 12.47 11.10
CA GLY A 16 16.09 12.98 10.23
C GLY A 16 16.23 12.62 8.74
N SER A 17 17.28 11.87 8.38
CA SER A 17 17.48 11.32 7.03
C SER A 17 17.26 9.80 7.11
N SER A 18 16.19 9.30 6.51
CA SER A 18 16.01 7.84 6.37
C SER A 18 16.94 7.34 5.25
N GLN A 19 17.94 6.55 5.61
CA GLN A 19 18.74 5.80 4.64
C GLN A 19 18.06 4.46 4.40
N VAL A 20 17.72 4.21 3.14
CA VAL A 20 17.01 3.00 2.74
C VAL A 20 17.77 2.31 1.62
N GLU A 21 17.87 1.00 1.74
CA GLU A 21 18.53 0.16 0.76
C GLU A 21 17.50 -0.61 -0.07
N LEU A 22 17.66 -0.51 -1.39
CA LEU A 22 16.86 -1.24 -2.37
C LEU A 22 17.72 -2.37 -2.95
N GLY A 23 17.30 -3.60 -2.69
CA GLY A 23 17.88 -4.82 -3.24
C GLY A 23 17.31 -5.14 -4.62
N LEU A 24 18.19 -5.20 -5.61
CA LEU A 24 17.87 -5.59 -6.97
C LEU A 24 18.22 -7.07 -7.19
N THR A 25 17.63 -7.65 -8.23
CA THR A 25 17.94 -9.01 -8.66
C THR A 25 19.45 -9.15 -8.93
N GLY A 26 20.07 -10.23 -8.43
CA GLY A 26 21.51 -10.45 -8.55
C GLY A 26 22.35 -9.92 -7.39
N GLY A 27 21.73 -9.52 -6.27
CA GLY A 27 22.43 -9.14 -5.03
C GLY A 27 22.97 -7.71 -5.03
N THR A 28 22.60 -6.88 -6.01
CA THR A 28 22.96 -5.47 -6.04
C THR A 28 22.12 -4.69 -5.04
N VAL A 29 22.77 -3.90 -4.20
CA VAL A 29 22.12 -3.02 -3.23
C VAL A 29 22.39 -1.58 -3.62
N VAL A 30 21.34 -0.76 -3.71
CA VAL A 30 21.44 0.66 -4.04
C VAL A 30 20.80 1.53 -2.96
N SER A 31 21.37 2.72 -2.74
CA SER A 31 20.73 3.73 -1.91
C SER A 31 19.50 4.28 -2.63
N ALA A 32 18.36 4.32 -1.94
CA ALA A 32 17.10 4.81 -2.48
C ALA A 32 16.45 5.83 -1.54
N ARG A 33 15.66 6.74 -2.11
CA ARG A 33 14.79 7.60 -1.31
C ARG A 33 13.70 6.75 -0.65
N PRO A 34 13.21 7.13 0.54
CA PRO A 34 12.15 6.38 1.23
C PRO A 34 10.88 6.17 0.39
N SER A 35 10.51 7.15 -0.44
CA SER A 35 9.38 7.04 -1.36
C SER A 35 9.57 5.89 -2.36
N ASP A 36 10.77 5.78 -2.94
CA ASP A 36 11.06 4.85 -4.03
C ASP A 36 11.21 3.43 -3.48
N ALA A 37 11.80 3.31 -2.29
CA ALA A 37 11.92 2.05 -1.57
C ALA A 37 10.57 1.47 -1.12
N VAL A 38 9.51 2.27 -1.07
CA VAL A 38 8.15 1.79 -0.81
C VAL A 38 7.37 1.58 -2.11
N ALA A 39 7.42 2.55 -3.03
CA ALA A 39 6.62 2.50 -4.25
C ALA A 39 7.05 1.35 -5.20
N LEU A 40 8.35 1.13 -5.36
CA LEU A 40 8.85 0.14 -6.31
C LEU A 40 8.53 -1.31 -5.90
N PRO A 41 8.72 -1.75 -4.65
CA PRO A 41 8.31 -3.09 -4.23
C PRO A 41 6.81 -3.29 -4.30
N LEU A 42 6.01 -2.30 -3.89
CA LEU A 42 4.55 -2.40 -3.98
C LEU A 42 4.10 -2.56 -5.43
N HIS A 43 4.68 -1.81 -6.36
CA HIS A 43 4.40 -1.95 -7.78
C HIS A 43 4.85 -3.32 -8.33
N ALA A 44 5.98 -3.83 -7.85
CA ALA A 44 6.54 -5.12 -8.28
C ALA A 44 5.94 -6.34 -7.56
N GLY A 45 5.08 -6.16 -6.55
CA GLY A 45 4.56 -7.24 -5.72
C GLY A 45 5.60 -7.89 -4.80
N VAL A 46 6.64 -7.15 -4.42
CA VAL A 46 7.76 -7.61 -3.58
C VAL A 46 7.56 -7.16 -2.13
N GLY A 47 7.91 -8.02 -1.18
CA GLY A 47 7.83 -7.72 0.25
C GLY A 47 8.82 -6.65 0.69
N ILE A 48 8.39 -5.81 1.64
CA ILE A 48 9.20 -4.77 2.27
C ILE A 48 9.61 -5.27 3.66
N TRP A 49 10.90 -5.18 3.97
CA TRP A 49 11.47 -5.59 5.26
C TRP A 49 12.20 -4.43 5.90
N ALA A 50 12.18 -4.40 7.24
CA ALA A 50 12.92 -3.43 8.03
C ALA A 50 13.74 -4.16 9.10
N GLU A 51 14.89 -3.61 9.45
CA GLU A 51 15.68 -4.09 10.57
C GLU A 51 14.96 -3.84 11.90
N ASP A 52 15.21 -4.70 12.89
CA ASP A 52 14.57 -4.60 14.21
C ASP A 52 14.87 -3.26 14.89
N THR A 53 16.05 -2.69 14.64
CA THR A 53 16.43 -1.35 15.13
C THR A 53 15.52 -0.25 14.58
N VAL A 54 15.07 -0.39 13.32
CA VAL A 54 14.12 0.53 12.69
C VAL A 54 12.72 0.32 13.26
N LEU A 55 12.31 -0.94 13.48
CA LEU A 55 11.03 -1.26 14.08
C LEU A 55 10.92 -0.76 15.53
N GLY A 56 12.02 -0.85 16.30
CA GLY A 56 12.09 -0.36 17.67
C GLY A 56 11.80 1.14 17.81
N VAL A 57 12.20 1.96 16.83
CA VAL A 57 11.85 3.40 16.79
C VAL A 57 10.34 3.59 16.61
N ALA A 58 9.67 2.67 15.92
CA ALA A 58 8.24 2.73 15.63
C ALA A 58 7.35 2.11 16.72
N GLU A 59 7.89 1.33 17.67
CA GLU A 59 7.09 0.61 18.68
C GLU A 59 6.19 1.53 19.53
N GLY A 60 6.57 2.80 19.70
CA GLY A 60 5.76 3.79 20.42
C GLY A 60 4.63 4.44 19.59
N VAL A 61 4.60 4.22 18.26
CA VAL A 61 3.69 4.89 17.34
C VAL A 61 2.40 4.08 17.20
N ARG A 62 1.36 4.48 17.94
CA ARG A 62 0.02 3.94 17.77
C ARG A 62 -0.77 4.76 16.76
N THR A 63 -1.10 4.16 15.62
CA THR A 63 -2.06 4.75 14.69
C THR A 63 -3.48 4.42 15.14
N ARG A 64 -4.27 5.44 15.46
CA ARG A 64 -5.71 5.26 15.62
C ARG A 64 -6.30 5.20 14.21
N ALA A 65 -7.10 4.17 13.93
CA ALA A 65 -7.88 4.15 12.69
C ALA A 65 -8.67 5.46 12.58
N PRO A 66 -8.64 6.15 11.42
CA PRO A 66 -9.44 7.34 11.23
C PRO A 66 -10.90 7.01 11.57
N ARG A 67 -11.55 7.89 12.37
CA ARG A 67 -12.96 7.72 12.69
C ARG A 67 -13.71 7.70 11.35
N ALA A 68 -14.31 6.56 11.02
CA ALA A 68 -15.14 6.47 9.83
C ALA A 68 -16.16 7.61 9.88
N PRO A 69 -16.32 8.39 8.80
CA PRO A 69 -17.38 9.38 8.75
C PRO A 69 -18.71 8.66 9.02
N PRO A 70 -19.67 9.32 9.69
CA PRO A 70 -20.98 8.73 9.90
C PRO A 70 -21.52 8.30 8.54
N ARG A 71 -21.81 7.00 8.38
CA ARG A 71 -22.50 6.50 7.18
C ARG A 71 -23.89 7.13 7.22
N THR A 72 -24.16 8.08 6.33
CA THR A 72 -25.53 8.59 6.15
C THR A 72 -26.38 7.39 5.73
N PRO A 73 -27.45 7.05 6.46
CA PRO A 73 -28.36 6.01 6.02
C PRO A 73 -28.87 6.39 4.63
N VAL A 74 -28.54 5.58 3.62
CA VAL A 74 -29.15 5.73 2.30
C VAL A 74 -30.59 5.29 2.46
N ARG A 75 -31.54 6.22 2.31
CA ARG A 75 -32.96 5.87 2.28
C ARG A 75 -33.14 4.88 1.12
N PRO A 76 -33.69 3.67 1.35
CA PRO A 76 -33.95 2.75 0.25
C PRO A 76 -34.79 3.47 -0.80
N GLY A 77 -34.36 3.37 -2.06
CA GLY A 77 -35.13 3.88 -3.18
C GLY A 77 -36.51 3.20 -3.23
N PRO A 78 -37.52 3.84 -3.81
CA PRO A 78 -38.81 3.18 -4.03
C PRO A 78 -38.57 1.87 -4.82
N PRO A 79 -39.32 0.79 -4.53
CA PRO A 79 -39.21 -0.43 -5.31
C PRO A 79 -39.47 -0.07 -6.78
N THR A 80 -38.47 -0.28 -7.63
CA THR A 80 -38.65 -0.12 -9.07
C THR A 80 -39.51 -1.29 -9.53
N THR A 81 -40.80 -1.02 -9.75
CA THR A 81 -41.67 -1.94 -10.47
C THR A 81 -41.16 -2.04 -11.90
N ARG A 82 -40.32 -3.03 -12.17
CA ARG A 82 -39.90 -3.37 -13.52
C ARG A 82 -41.07 -4.08 -14.19
N SER A 83 -41.90 -3.31 -14.89
CA SER A 83 -43.01 -3.83 -15.69
C SER A 83 -42.46 -4.66 -16.86
N TRP A 84 -42.75 -5.96 -16.87
CA TRP A 84 -42.43 -6.92 -17.93
C TRP A 84 -43.48 -6.92 -19.06
N LEU A 85 -44.04 -5.77 -19.42
CA LEU A 85 -44.97 -5.65 -20.56
C LEU A 85 -44.18 -5.31 -21.83
N GLY A 86 -43.66 -6.33 -22.49
CA GLY A 86 -42.99 -6.15 -23.79
C GLY A 86 -42.56 -7.42 -24.55
N PHE A 87 -42.76 -8.63 -24.03
CA PHE A 87 -42.28 -9.87 -24.65
C PHE A 87 -43.37 -10.80 -25.22
N ALA A 88 -44.53 -10.26 -25.60
CA ALA A 88 -45.55 -11.05 -26.29
C ALA A 88 -46.21 -10.26 -27.43
N ALA A 89 -45.60 -10.31 -28.60
CA ALA A 89 -46.28 -10.29 -29.90
C ALA A 89 -45.28 -10.74 -30.98
N SER A 90 -45.37 -12.02 -31.36
CA SER A 90 -45.10 -12.50 -32.72
C SER A 90 -46.42 -12.60 -33.46
#